data_AF-A0A959SZ21-F1
#
_entry.id   AF-A0A959SZ21-F1
#
_cell.length_a   1.000
_cell.length_b   1.000
_cell.length_c   1.000
_cell.angle_alpha   90.00
_cell.angle_beta   90.00
_cell.angle_gamma   90.00
#
_symmetry.space_group_name_H-M   'P 1'
#
loop_
_entity.id
_entity.type
_entity.pdbx_description
1 polymer ?
#
loop_
_entity_poly.entity_id
_entity_poly.type
_entity_poly.pdbx_seq_one_letter_code
_entity_poly.pdbx_strand_id
1 'polypeptide(L)'
;VKICKEYGTAMRIGTNHGSLSDRIMSRYGDTPIGMVESAMEFLRIARAETYHNIVLSMKSSNPQVMVQAYRLLIKTMHDEFGECYPLHLGVTEAGDGEDGRIKSAIGIGSLLEDGIGDTIRVSLTEDPEFEIPVCKDLVKRYSLPSPFEGEALVSQKAKLPYSPFEYQRRETFAIGNIGENQVPVVIADLSKIEKITPMHLQSVGYTYNEEIDKWSISDTAADYVFTGHQVLGFDLPGTLKVIVYPEAWKDAKDQGKYYPIFSDSGYAESDSRSDKMNFVMVDCTGEPVIPGFLKDDPTAVICLSSTNINAMQSVRSMFIGLMNAGINNPVILITDSKWQTPDEHLIHFATETGALLLDGLGDGICLGYNSKASMANVQVQGRTYLPVKDIYEFTNNTSFSILQATRTRISKTEYISCPSCGRTLFDLQETTAKIRAVTNHLKGVKIAIMGCIVNGPGEMADADFGYVGSGPGKITLYKGKEVMKRNVNSDIAVEELINLLKENNAWIDA
;
A
#
# COMPACT_ATOMS: atom_id res chain seq x y z
N VAL A 1 -20.60 -3.40 30.75
CA VAL A 1 -19.83 -4.34 31.61
C VAL A 1 -20.73 -5.28 32.40
N LYS A 2 -21.60 -4.79 33.31
CA LYS A 2 -22.46 -5.65 34.16
C LYS A 2 -23.24 -6.73 33.39
N ILE A 3 -23.95 -6.34 32.32
CA ILE A 3 -24.68 -7.29 31.45
C ILE A 3 -23.73 -8.34 30.85
N CYS A 4 -22.61 -7.93 30.27
CA CYS A 4 -21.66 -8.88 29.68
C CYS A 4 -21.05 -9.83 30.73
N LYS A 5 -20.86 -9.38 31.97
CA LYS A 5 -20.45 -10.24 33.09
C LYS A 5 -21.51 -11.28 33.42
N GLU A 6 -22.76 -10.85 33.55
CA GLU A 6 -23.90 -11.71 33.88
C GLU A 6 -24.04 -12.87 32.87
N TYR A 7 -23.88 -12.58 31.59
CA TYR A 7 -24.04 -13.56 30.50
C TYR A 7 -22.73 -14.18 30.01
N GLY A 8 -21.59 -13.92 30.65
CA GLY A 8 -20.29 -14.45 30.22
C GLY A 8 -19.88 -14.04 28.80
N THR A 9 -20.39 -12.91 28.30
CA THR A 9 -20.19 -12.44 26.92
C THR A 9 -18.85 -11.73 26.79
N ALA A 10 -18.17 -11.83 25.65
CA ALA A 10 -17.00 -11.02 25.32
C ALA A 10 -17.39 -9.65 24.74
N MET A 11 -16.59 -8.62 25.01
CA MET A 11 -16.84 -7.25 24.54
C MET A 11 -15.68 -6.76 23.68
N ARG A 12 -15.99 -6.24 22.49
CA ARG A 12 -15.00 -5.53 21.68
C ARG A 12 -15.03 -4.04 22.02
N ILE A 13 -13.92 -3.49 22.49
CA ILE A 13 -13.70 -2.04 22.59
C ILE A 13 -13.04 -1.61 21.28
N GLY A 14 -13.83 -0.98 20.40
CA GLY A 14 -13.38 -0.55 19.08
C GLY A 14 -13.27 0.96 18.99
N THR A 15 -12.10 1.44 18.58
CA THR A 15 -11.87 2.83 18.20
C THR A 15 -11.77 2.93 16.68
N ASN A 16 -12.58 3.82 16.09
CA ASN A 16 -12.44 4.22 14.70
C ASN A 16 -11.88 5.64 14.67
N HIS A 17 -10.90 5.87 13.78
CA HIS A 17 -10.23 7.16 13.61
C HIS A 17 -11.22 8.29 13.32
N GLY A 18 -12.17 8.07 12.39
CA GLY A 18 -13.20 9.06 12.05
C GLY A 18 -14.25 9.38 13.12
N SER A 19 -14.28 8.66 14.25
CA SER A 19 -15.34 8.82 15.28
C SER A 19 -14.79 9.03 16.69
N LEU A 20 -13.61 9.65 16.82
CA LEU A 20 -13.06 10.03 18.12
C LEU A 20 -13.95 11.07 18.79
N SER A 21 -14.13 10.94 20.12
CA SER A 21 -14.92 11.90 20.89
C SER A 21 -14.27 13.29 20.90
N ASP A 22 -15.08 14.35 21.02
CA ASP A 22 -14.60 15.75 21.07
C ASP A 22 -13.53 15.96 22.14
N ARG A 23 -13.63 15.27 23.29
CA ARG A 23 -12.64 15.36 24.37
C ARG A 23 -11.30 14.76 23.97
N ILE A 24 -11.29 13.63 23.28
CA ILE A 24 -10.07 13.00 22.77
C ILE A 24 -9.46 13.87 21.66
N MET A 25 -10.29 14.30 20.72
CA MET A 25 -9.89 15.19 19.63
C MET A 25 -9.26 16.49 20.13
N SER A 26 -9.85 17.12 21.15
CA SER A 26 -9.33 18.37 21.72
C SER A 26 -7.97 18.21 22.42
N ARG A 27 -7.68 17.02 22.98
CA ARG A 27 -6.48 16.78 23.78
C ARG A 27 -5.33 16.17 22.98
N TYR A 28 -5.65 15.24 22.08
CA TYR A 28 -4.67 14.43 21.36
C TYR A 28 -4.74 14.61 19.84
N GLY A 29 -5.75 15.32 19.34
CA GLY A 29 -5.99 15.47 17.92
C GLY A 29 -6.43 14.15 17.25
N ASP A 30 -6.48 14.20 15.93
CA ASP A 30 -6.85 13.07 15.07
C ASP A 30 -5.64 12.16 14.79
N THR A 31 -5.04 11.63 15.85
CA THR A 31 -3.72 10.98 15.83
C THR A 31 -3.76 9.53 16.29
N PRO A 32 -2.75 8.70 15.98
CA PRO A 32 -2.63 7.35 16.52
C PRO A 32 -2.72 7.31 18.06
N ILE A 33 -2.08 8.25 18.76
CA ILE A 33 -2.16 8.33 20.23
C ILE A 33 -3.57 8.70 20.71
N GLY A 34 -4.29 9.56 20.00
CA GLY A 34 -5.70 9.85 20.28
C GLY A 34 -6.57 8.60 20.18
N MET A 35 -6.33 7.75 19.17
CA MET A 35 -7.04 6.48 19.04
C MET A 35 -6.74 5.52 20.20
N VAL A 36 -5.47 5.41 20.58
CA VAL A 36 -5.03 4.56 21.69
C VAL A 36 -5.66 5.02 23.00
N GLU A 37 -5.60 6.32 23.32
CA GLU A 37 -6.17 6.84 24.56
C GLU A 37 -7.69 6.68 24.62
N SER A 38 -8.39 6.82 23.49
CA SER A 38 -9.81 6.53 23.41
C SER A 38 -10.12 5.08 23.81
N ALA A 39 -9.32 4.12 23.35
CA ALA A 39 -9.51 2.71 23.69
C ALA A 39 -9.10 2.40 25.14
N MET A 40 -7.94 2.91 25.56
CA MET A 40 -7.37 2.70 26.88
C MET A 40 -8.27 3.26 27.98
N GLU A 41 -8.98 4.37 27.74
CA GLU A 41 -9.98 4.87 28.69
C GLU A 41 -11.05 3.83 29.02
N PHE A 42 -11.70 3.25 28.00
CA PHE A 42 -12.72 2.23 28.23
C PHE A 42 -12.12 0.92 28.77
N LEU A 43 -10.90 0.59 28.38
CA LEU A 43 -10.18 -0.58 28.90
C LEU A 43 -9.88 -0.43 30.40
N ARG A 44 -9.38 0.74 30.82
CA ARG A 44 -9.12 1.06 32.24
C ARG A 44 -10.40 0.95 33.06
N ILE A 45 -11.55 1.42 32.54
CA ILE A 45 -12.87 1.25 33.18
C ILE A 45 -13.24 -0.23 33.31
N ALA A 46 -13.11 -1.01 32.23
CA ALA A 46 -13.46 -2.42 32.25
C ALA A 46 -12.59 -3.22 33.24
N ARG A 47 -11.30 -2.90 33.34
CA ARG A 47 -10.38 -3.48 34.33
C ARG A 47 -10.71 -3.07 35.76
N ALA A 48 -11.05 -1.80 36.01
CA ALA A 48 -11.50 -1.33 37.33
C ALA A 48 -12.77 -2.07 37.78
N GLU A 49 -13.63 -2.42 36.83
CA GLU A 49 -14.80 -3.26 37.03
C GLU A 49 -14.48 -4.76 37.02
N THR A 50 -13.22 -5.20 37.05
CA THR A 50 -12.75 -6.60 37.00
C THR A 50 -13.35 -7.42 35.85
N TYR A 51 -13.43 -6.83 34.66
CA TYR A 51 -13.90 -7.48 33.44
C TYR A 51 -12.76 -7.62 32.42
N HIS A 52 -12.47 -8.85 32.01
CA HIS A 52 -11.32 -9.17 31.16
C HIS A 52 -11.68 -9.91 29.86
N ASN A 53 -12.96 -10.22 29.62
CA ASN A 53 -13.41 -10.81 28.36
C ASN A 53 -13.48 -9.73 27.27
N ILE A 54 -12.32 -9.20 26.89
CA ILE A 54 -12.16 -8.01 26.05
C ILE A 54 -11.35 -8.33 24.80
N VAL A 55 -11.78 -7.76 23.67
CA VAL A 55 -11.01 -7.66 22.43
C VAL A 55 -10.89 -6.17 22.08
N LEU A 56 -9.75 -5.74 21.53
CA LEU A 56 -9.53 -4.34 21.11
C LEU A 56 -9.43 -4.25 19.58
N SER A 57 -9.85 -3.12 19.02
CA SER A 57 -9.58 -2.81 17.60
C SER A 57 -9.33 -1.33 17.40
N MET A 58 -8.31 -1.00 16.60
CA MET A 58 -8.04 0.34 16.07
C MET A 58 -8.30 0.32 14.56
N LYS A 59 -9.31 1.05 14.06
CA LYS A 59 -9.57 1.09 12.61
C LYS A 59 -9.35 2.49 12.07
N SER A 60 -8.65 2.56 10.95
CA SER A 60 -8.48 3.78 10.16
C SER A 60 -8.57 3.40 8.68
N SER A 61 -9.06 4.33 7.87
CA SER A 61 -8.98 4.24 6.41
C SER A 61 -7.59 4.63 5.91
N ASN A 62 -6.68 5.07 6.77
CA ASN A 62 -5.26 5.21 6.46
C ASN A 62 -4.47 4.03 7.07
N PRO A 63 -3.92 3.11 6.24
CA PRO A 63 -3.13 1.97 6.74
C PRO A 63 -1.95 2.38 7.63
N GLN A 64 -1.31 3.52 7.34
CA GLN A 64 -0.20 4.03 8.16
C GLN A 64 -0.64 4.36 9.59
N VAL A 65 -1.74 5.09 9.74
CA VAL A 65 -2.33 5.44 11.06
C VAL A 65 -2.79 4.18 11.79
N MET A 66 -3.41 3.25 11.07
CA MET A 66 -3.86 1.98 11.64
C MET A 66 -2.68 1.18 12.24
N VAL A 67 -1.63 0.94 11.46
CA VAL A 67 -0.46 0.15 11.90
C VAL A 67 0.21 0.80 13.12
N GLN A 68 0.42 2.12 13.08
CA GLN A 68 0.98 2.88 14.20
C GLN A 68 0.12 2.76 15.46
N ALA A 69 -1.21 2.90 15.33
CA ALA A 69 -2.12 2.83 16.46
C ALA A 69 -2.12 1.45 17.12
N TYR A 70 -2.06 0.34 16.37
CA TYR A 70 -1.95 -1.00 16.97
C TYR A 70 -0.62 -1.21 17.70
N ARG A 71 0.51 -0.85 17.07
CA ARG A 71 1.84 -0.97 17.70
C ARG A 71 1.91 -0.14 18.98
N LEU A 72 1.38 1.08 18.96
CA LEU A 72 1.33 1.96 20.12
C LEU A 72 0.38 1.44 21.20
N LEU A 73 -0.78 0.90 20.82
CA LEU A 73 -1.71 0.27 21.77
C LEU A 73 -1.05 -0.88 22.53
N ILE A 74 -0.33 -1.76 21.83
CA ILE A 74 0.40 -2.87 22.45
C ILE A 74 1.43 -2.35 23.44
N LYS A 75 2.24 -1.36 23.02
CA LYS A 75 3.23 -0.73 23.90
C LYS A 75 2.56 -0.16 25.15
N THR A 76 1.48 0.61 24.99
CA THR A 76 0.76 1.26 26.10
C THR A 76 0.14 0.22 27.05
N MET A 77 -0.49 -0.84 26.53
CA MET A 77 -1.03 -1.92 27.37
C MET A 77 0.08 -2.63 28.17
N HIS A 78 1.21 -2.93 27.51
CA HIS A 78 2.34 -3.56 28.16
C HIS A 78 2.95 -2.67 29.26
N ASP A 79 3.14 -1.38 28.97
CA ASP A 79 3.70 -0.42 29.93
C ASP A 79 2.77 -0.18 31.13
N GLU A 80 1.45 -0.13 30.93
CA GLU A 80 0.48 0.13 32.00
C GLU A 80 0.11 -1.12 32.81
N PHE A 81 -0.03 -2.27 32.16
CA PHE A 81 -0.61 -3.47 32.77
C PHE A 81 0.32 -4.67 32.79
N GLY A 82 1.42 -4.66 32.03
CA GLY A 82 2.30 -5.83 31.85
C GLY A 82 1.65 -6.96 31.05
N GLU A 83 0.48 -6.73 30.44
CA GLU A 83 -0.30 -7.72 29.69
C GLU A 83 -1.03 -7.07 28.51
N CYS A 84 -1.30 -7.87 27.48
CA CYS A 84 -1.99 -7.44 26.27
C CYS A 84 -3.29 -8.23 26.08
N TYR A 85 -4.33 -7.57 25.56
CA TYR A 85 -5.59 -8.22 25.19
C TYR A 85 -5.60 -8.58 23.69
N PRO A 86 -6.44 -9.56 23.28
CA PRO A 86 -6.61 -9.90 21.87
C PRO A 86 -7.00 -8.71 20.99
N LEU A 87 -6.47 -8.70 19.77
CA LEU A 87 -6.61 -7.63 18.79
C LEU A 87 -7.40 -8.11 17.57
N HIS A 88 -8.44 -7.35 17.24
CA HIS A 88 -9.23 -7.51 16.02
C HIS A 88 -8.77 -6.52 14.95
N LEU A 89 -8.04 -7.00 13.95
CA LEU A 89 -7.53 -6.18 12.86
C LEU A 89 -8.57 -5.94 11.78
N GLY A 90 -8.52 -4.74 11.20
CA GLY A 90 -9.26 -4.44 9.99
C GLY A 90 -9.08 -2.99 9.58
N VAL A 91 -8.86 -2.77 8.30
CA VAL A 91 -8.92 -1.44 7.68
C VAL A 91 -10.39 -1.06 7.51
N THR A 92 -10.78 0.17 7.89
CA THR A 92 -12.13 0.68 7.59
C THR A 92 -12.13 1.37 6.24
N GLU A 93 -13.28 1.35 5.55
CA GLU A 93 -13.45 1.96 4.23
C GLU A 93 -12.31 1.68 3.25
N ALA A 94 -11.96 0.40 3.09
CA ALA A 94 -10.88 0.02 2.20
C ALA A 94 -11.20 0.37 0.73
N GLY A 95 -12.49 0.47 0.40
CA GLY A 95 -13.00 0.64 -0.96
C GLY A 95 -13.42 -0.69 -1.57
N ASP A 96 -13.60 -0.70 -2.87
CA ASP A 96 -13.97 -1.84 -3.71
C ASP A 96 -12.81 -2.33 -4.57
N GLY A 97 -12.95 -3.54 -5.12
CA GLY A 97 -12.07 -4.11 -6.13
C GLY A 97 -10.63 -4.30 -5.66
N GLU A 98 -9.71 -4.07 -6.58
CA GLU A 98 -8.26 -4.20 -6.36
C GLU A 98 -7.76 -3.27 -5.25
N ASP A 99 -8.18 -2.00 -5.27
CA ASP A 99 -7.77 -0.97 -4.31
C ASP A 99 -8.11 -1.40 -2.87
N GLY A 100 -9.33 -1.89 -2.63
CA GLY A 100 -9.76 -2.34 -1.31
C GLY A 100 -9.01 -3.55 -0.78
N ARG A 101 -8.64 -4.48 -1.68
CA ARG A 101 -7.83 -5.66 -1.33
C ARG A 101 -6.38 -5.28 -1.03
N ILE A 102 -5.78 -4.41 -1.83
CA ILE A 102 -4.42 -3.91 -1.62
C ILE A 102 -4.36 -3.18 -0.29
N LYS A 103 -5.25 -2.22 -0.06
CA LYS A 103 -5.28 -1.42 1.16
C LYS A 103 -5.48 -2.28 2.41
N SER A 104 -6.35 -3.28 2.33
CA SER A 104 -6.56 -4.28 3.40
C SER A 104 -5.33 -5.15 3.62
N ALA A 105 -4.67 -5.61 2.56
CA ALA A 105 -3.46 -6.43 2.66
C ALA A 105 -2.28 -5.65 3.24
N ILE A 106 -2.12 -4.38 2.89
CA ILE A 106 -1.12 -3.50 3.48
C ILE A 106 -1.40 -3.33 4.98
N GLY A 107 -2.60 -2.90 5.38
CA GLY A 107 -2.89 -2.64 6.79
C GLY A 107 -2.89 -3.89 7.68
N ILE A 108 -3.62 -4.93 7.27
CA ILE A 108 -3.74 -6.18 8.04
C ILE A 108 -2.46 -7.02 7.92
N GLY A 109 -1.94 -7.18 6.70
CA GLY A 109 -0.76 -7.98 6.44
C GLY A 109 0.48 -7.45 7.16
N SER A 110 0.71 -6.13 7.18
CA SER A 110 1.85 -5.54 7.91
C SER A 110 1.86 -5.92 9.39
N LEU A 111 0.69 -5.92 10.04
CA LEU A 111 0.57 -6.29 11.45
C LEU A 111 0.73 -7.81 11.65
N LEU A 112 0.17 -8.62 10.77
CA LEU A 112 0.36 -10.08 10.83
C LEU A 112 1.83 -10.47 10.65
N GLU A 113 2.57 -9.79 9.79
CA GLU A 113 4.03 -9.97 9.63
C GLU A 113 4.81 -9.54 10.89
N ASP A 114 4.28 -8.60 11.68
CA ASP A 114 4.83 -8.23 12.99
C ASP A 114 4.44 -9.24 14.10
N GLY A 115 3.64 -10.26 13.78
CA GLY A 115 3.09 -11.20 14.76
C GLY A 115 1.94 -10.62 15.58
N ILE A 116 1.27 -9.58 15.07
CA ILE A 116 0.18 -8.85 15.73
C ILE A 116 -1.15 -9.24 15.08
N GLY A 117 -2.13 -9.66 15.89
CA GLY A 117 -3.52 -9.88 15.47
C GLY A 117 -4.07 -11.27 15.80
N ASP A 118 -5.25 -11.31 16.40
CA ASP A 118 -5.91 -12.55 16.86
C ASP A 118 -7.15 -12.89 16.02
N THR A 119 -7.74 -11.88 15.39
CA THR A 119 -8.85 -12.03 14.45
C THR A 119 -8.80 -10.90 13.44
N ILE A 120 -9.24 -11.14 12.22
CA ILE A 120 -9.21 -10.16 11.13
C ILE A 120 -10.60 -9.98 10.52
N ARG A 121 -10.86 -8.79 9.98
CA ARG A 121 -11.95 -8.53 9.05
C ARG A 121 -11.48 -7.56 7.95
N VAL A 122 -11.60 -8.00 6.71
CA VAL A 122 -11.52 -7.14 5.52
C VAL A 122 -12.86 -6.41 5.38
N SER A 123 -12.87 -5.13 5.04
CA SER A 123 -14.11 -4.33 4.92
C SER A 123 -14.19 -3.71 3.53
N LEU A 124 -14.84 -4.41 2.60
CA LEU A 124 -14.98 -4.00 1.19
C LEU A 124 -16.29 -3.26 0.96
N THR A 125 -16.32 -2.39 -0.04
CA THR A 125 -17.56 -1.84 -0.63
C THR A 125 -18.12 -2.82 -1.68
N GLU A 126 -18.25 -4.08 -1.28
CA GLU A 126 -18.76 -5.21 -2.08
C GLU A 126 -19.73 -6.03 -1.20
N ASP A 127 -20.34 -7.08 -1.75
CA ASP A 127 -21.17 -7.97 -0.94
C ASP A 127 -20.32 -8.71 0.11
N PRO A 128 -20.84 -8.93 1.34
CA PRO A 128 -20.04 -9.45 2.46
C PRO A 128 -19.38 -10.82 2.21
N GLU A 129 -19.95 -11.66 1.35
CA GLU A 129 -19.35 -12.94 0.94
C GLU A 129 -17.98 -12.78 0.27
N PHE A 130 -17.67 -11.61 -0.30
CA PHE A 130 -16.38 -11.33 -0.90
C PHE A 130 -15.30 -10.91 0.12
N GLU A 131 -15.66 -10.55 1.36
CA GLU A 131 -14.69 -10.23 2.43
C GLU A 131 -13.91 -11.50 2.87
N ILE A 132 -14.61 -12.63 3.03
CA ILE A 132 -14.04 -13.86 3.61
C ILE A 132 -12.92 -14.50 2.76
N PRO A 133 -13.05 -14.61 1.42
CA PRO A 133 -11.96 -15.12 0.59
C PRO A 133 -10.66 -14.34 0.76
N VAL A 134 -10.72 -13.01 0.82
CA VAL A 134 -9.54 -12.15 1.02
C VAL A 134 -8.91 -12.43 2.39
N CYS A 135 -9.72 -12.57 3.44
CA CYS A 135 -9.24 -12.99 4.76
C CYS A 135 -8.53 -14.36 4.72
N LYS A 136 -9.07 -15.33 3.97
CA LYS A 136 -8.47 -16.66 3.83
C LYS A 136 -7.11 -16.58 3.12
N ASP A 137 -7.02 -15.81 2.04
CA ASP A 137 -5.78 -15.65 1.29
C ASP A 137 -4.70 -14.94 2.13
N LEU A 138 -5.07 -13.95 2.95
CA LEU A 138 -4.18 -13.32 3.93
C LEU A 138 -3.65 -14.33 4.97
N VAL A 139 -4.53 -15.12 5.60
CA VAL A 139 -4.14 -16.09 6.64
C VAL A 139 -3.37 -17.28 6.07
N LYS A 140 -3.64 -17.67 4.81
CA LYS A 140 -2.96 -18.77 4.10
C LYS A 140 -1.44 -18.60 4.08
N ARG A 141 -0.95 -17.36 4.02
CA ARG A 141 0.49 -17.02 4.09
C ARG A 141 1.18 -17.58 5.33
N TYR A 142 0.45 -17.66 6.44
CA TYR A 142 0.95 -18.06 7.76
C TYR A 142 0.52 -19.48 8.17
N SER A 143 -0.17 -20.19 7.27
CA SER A 143 -0.70 -21.55 7.55
C SER A 143 0.31 -22.66 7.26
N LEU A 144 1.52 -22.32 6.81
CA LEU A 144 2.59 -23.29 6.59
C LEU A 144 3.26 -23.60 7.93
N PRO A 145 3.61 -24.88 8.20
CA PRO A 145 4.36 -25.21 9.40
C PRO A 145 5.64 -24.38 9.41
N SER A 146 5.80 -23.60 10.48
CA SER A 146 7.06 -22.91 10.73
C SER A 146 8.16 -23.97 10.77
N PRO A 147 9.22 -23.89 9.96
CA PRO A 147 10.36 -24.79 10.11
C PRO A 147 11.08 -24.61 11.46
N PHE A 148 10.64 -23.63 12.28
CA PHE A 148 11.17 -23.33 13.61
C PHE A 148 10.38 -23.99 14.77
N GLU A 149 9.82 -25.19 14.58
CA GLU A 149 9.59 -26.08 15.72
C GLU A 149 10.95 -26.53 16.30
N GLY A 150 11.66 -25.64 17.01
CA GLY A 150 12.81 -26.05 17.82
C GLY A 150 14.00 -25.10 17.96
N GLU A 151 14.16 -24.11 17.10
CA GLU A 151 15.27 -23.13 17.24
C GLU A 151 14.71 -21.76 17.59
N ALA A 152 14.95 -21.34 18.84
CA ALA A 152 14.77 -19.95 19.23
C ALA A 152 15.63 -19.11 18.29
N LEU A 153 14.98 -18.35 17.38
CA LEU A 153 15.64 -17.28 16.64
C LEU A 153 16.41 -16.46 17.69
N VAL A 154 17.73 -16.51 17.60
CA VAL A 154 18.62 -15.80 18.52
C VAL A 154 18.23 -14.33 18.44
N SER A 155 17.50 -13.85 19.44
CA SER A 155 17.18 -12.43 19.55
C SER A 155 18.47 -11.70 19.90
N GLN A 156 19.30 -11.39 18.91
CA GLN A 156 20.10 -10.20 19.05
C GLN A 156 19.10 -9.06 19.17
N LYS A 157 19.07 -8.39 20.33
CA LYS A 157 18.34 -7.13 20.49
C LYS A 157 18.99 -6.12 19.57
N ALA A 158 18.65 -6.16 18.29
CA ALA A 158 19.10 -5.20 17.31
C ALA A 158 18.54 -3.85 17.73
N LYS A 159 19.43 -2.86 17.92
CA LYS A 159 19.00 -1.49 18.18
C LYS A 159 18.30 -0.99 16.92
N LEU A 160 17.00 -0.73 17.01
CA LEU A 160 16.24 -0.14 15.91
C LEU A 160 16.71 1.30 15.69
N PRO A 161 17.14 1.66 14.46
CA PRO A 161 17.56 3.02 14.13
C PRO A 161 16.38 3.94 13.77
N TYR A 162 15.15 3.44 13.88
CA TYR A 162 13.91 4.16 13.61
C TYR A 162 12.85 3.83 14.67
N SER A 163 11.80 4.66 14.74
CA SER A 163 10.65 4.41 15.59
C SER A 163 9.65 3.48 14.89
N PRO A 164 9.25 2.34 15.48
CA PRO A 164 8.16 1.53 14.91
C PRO A 164 6.77 2.15 15.14
N PHE A 165 6.69 3.23 15.94
CA PHE A 165 5.44 3.89 16.34
C PHE A 165 5.14 5.17 15.55
N GLU A 166 6.14 5.71 14.86
CA GLU A 166 6.05 6.96 14.11
C GLU A 166 6.61 6.76 12.71
N TYR A 167 5.97 7.38 11.72
CA TYR A 167 6.42 7.29 10.34
C TYR A 167 7.51 8.31 10.11
N GLN A 168 8.65 7.82 9.64
CA GLN A 168 9.71 8.66 9.12
C GLN A 168 10.28 7.97 7.90
N ARG A 169 10.21 8.63 6.74
CA ARG A 169 10.89 8.15 5.54
C ARG A 169 12.39 8.07 5.82
N ARG A 170 13.01 6.94 5.49
CA ARG A 170 14.45 6.77 5.57
C ARG A 170 15.14 7.84 4.73
N GLU A 171 16.14 8.49 5.33
CA GLU A 171 16.95 9.49 4.63
C GLU A 171 17.83 8.82 3.58
N THR A 172 17.76 9.33 2.35
CA THR A 172 18.58 8.88 1.22
C THR A 172 19.05 10.06 0.40
N PHE A 173 20.17 9.90 -0.32
CA PHE A 173 20.58 10.87 -1.34
C PHE A 173 19.93 10.53 -2.69
N ALA A 174 19.83 11.53 -3.57
CA ALA A 174 19.20 11.37 -4.88
C ALA A 174 20.18 10.76 -5.90
N ILE A 175 19.72 9.73 -6.61
CA ILE A 175 20.34 9.21 -7.84
C ILE A 175 19.30 9.33 -8.96
N GLY A 176 19.46 10.34 -9.82
CA GLY A 176 18.46 10.66 -10.83
C GLY A 176 17.12 11.06 -10.20
N ASN A 177 16.09 10.24 -10.40
CA ASN A 177 14.75 10.42 -9.83
C ASN A 177 14.44 9.44 -8.68
N ILE A 178 15.47 8.84 -8.06
CA ILE A 178 15.33 7.86 -6.98
C ILE A 178 15.99 8.41 -5.70
N GLY A 179 15.29 8.32 -4.57
CA GLY A 179 15.78 8.78 -3.26
C GLY A 179 15.46 10.24 -2.93
N GLU A 180 15.98 10.70 -1.80
CA GLU A 180 15.79 12.04 -1.25
C GLU A 180 14.28 12.42 -1.17
N ASN A 181 13.88 13.52 -1.81
CA ASN A 181 12.49 14.01 -1.80
C ASN A 181 11.66 13.48 -2.97
N GLN A 182 12.23 12.61 -3.82
CA GLN A 182 11.53 12.05 -4.97
C GLN A 182 10.49 11.03 -4.54
N VAL A 183 9.36 10.94 -5.24
CA VAL A 183 8.38 9.86 -5.02
C VAL A 183 8.99 8.51 -5.40
N PRO A 184 8.59 7.40 -4.76
CA PRO A 184 9.10 6.09 -5.14
C PRO A 184 8.85 5.75 -6.61
N VAL A 185 9.88 5.23 -7.27
CA VAL A 185 9.82 4.87 -8.69
C VAL A 185 9.18 3.50 -8.90
N VAL A 186 8.53 3.31 -10.04
CA VAL A 186 8.00 2.01 -10.47
C VAL A 186 8.90 1.44 -11.54
N ILE A 187 9.37 0.21 -11.33
CA ILE A 187 10.15 -0.56 -12.31
C ILE A 187 9.26 -1.70 -12.81
N ALA A 188 8.98 -1.71 -14.12
CA ALA A 188 8.27 -2.81 -14.75
C ALA A 188 9.24 -3.86 -15.30
N ASP A 189 9.12 -5.11 -14.85
CA ASP A 189 9.92 -6.22 -15.35
C ASP A 189 9.33 -6.77 -16.67
N LEU A 190 10.00 -6.47 -17.78
CA LEU A 190 9.70 -6.97 -19.12
C LEU A 190 10.71 -8.03 -19.59
N SER A 191 11.63 -8.47 -18.73
CA SER A 191 12.78 -9.30 -19.09
C SER A 191 12.41 -10.68 -19.64
N LYS A 192 11.18 -11.13 -19.40
CA LYS A 192 10.64 -12.43 -19.86
C LYS A 192 10.01 -12.36 -21.25
N ILE A 193 9.85 -11.18 -21.83
CA ILE A 193 9.35 -11.03 -23.20
C ILE A 193 10.49 -11.32 -24.16
N GLU A 194 10.33 -12.29 -25.06
CA GLU A 194 11.40 -12.69 -25.99
C GLU A 194 11.85 -11.55 -26.92
N LYS A 195 10.90 -10.75 -27.41
CA LYS A 195 11.16 -9.58 -28.25
C LYS A 195 10.26 -8.41 -27.85
N ILE A 196 10.84 -7.43 -27.17
CA ILE A 196 10.11 -6.23 -26.74
C ILE A 196 9.88 -5.30 -27.93
N THR A 197 8.65 -4.80 -28.02
CA THR A 197 8.17 -3.88 -29.09
C THR A 197 7.38 -2.74 -28.45
N PRO A 198 7.11 -1.63 -29.16
CA PRO A 198 6.31 -0.52 -28.62
C PRO A 198 4.97 -0.93 -28.02
N MET A 199 4.31 -1.95 -28.59
CA MET A 199 3.02 -2.46 -28.10
C MET A 199 3.08 -3.03 -26.68
N HIS A 200 4.24 -3.53 -26.25
CA HIS A 200 4.42 -4.04 -24.89
C HIS A 200 4.54 -2.89 -23.87
N LEU A 201 4.99 -1.71 -24.30
CA LEU A 201 5.07 -0.54 -23.41
C LEU A 201 3.68 0.03 -23.05
N GLN A 202 2.65 -0.34 -23.81
CA GLN A 202 1.26 0.03 -23.51
C GLN A 202 0.81 -0.50 -22.15
N SER A 203 1.20 -1.73 -21.81
CA SER A 203 0.87 -2.37 -20.53
C SER A 203 1.55 -1.68 -19.34
N VAL A 204 2.53 -0.81 -19.58
CA VAL A 204 3.26 -0.06 -18.54
C VAL A 204 3.10 1.46 -18.73
N GLY A 205 1.99 1.88 -19.37
CA GLY A 205 1.53 3.26 -19.41
C GLY A 205 2.03 4.12 -20.59
N TYR A 206 2.62 3.51 -21.61
CA TYR A 206 3.11 4.23 -22.80
C TYR A 206 2.40 3.80 -24.07
N THR A 207 1.66 4.72 -24.69
CA THR A 207 1.00 4.46 -25.98
C THR A 207 1.72 5.20 -27.08
N TYR A 208 2.18 4.46 -28.10
CA TYR A 208 2.80 5.04 -29.28
C TYR A 208 1.73 5.39 -30.32
N ASN A 209 1.75 6.61 -30.84
CA ASN A 209 0.91 7.04 -31.94
C ASN A 209 1.74 7.13 -33.22
N GLU A 210 1.51 6.17 -34.12
CA GLU A 210 2.23 6.04 -35.39
C GLU A 210 1.94 7.20 -36.36
N GLU A 211 0.75 7.82 -36.31
CA GLU A 211 0.36 8.88 -37.24
C GLU A 211 1.13 10.18 -37.02
N ILE A 212 1.47 10.48 -35.75
CA ILE A 212 2.14 11.71 -35.35
C ILE A 212 3.56 11.48 -34.81
N ASP A 213 4.04 10.23 -34.82
CA ASP A 213 5.38 9.83 -34.36
C ASP A 213 5.66 10.29 -32.92
N LYS A 214 4.71 10.07 -32.01
CA LYS A 214 4.80 10.52 -30.61
C LYS A 214 4.28 9.51 -29.61
N TRP A 215 4.85 9.58 -28.41
CA TRP A 215 4.41 8.84 -27.24
C TRP A 215 3.40 9.64 -26.41
N SER A 216 2.30 9.00 -26.05
CA SER A 216 1.38 9.41 -24.98
C SER A 216 1.75 8.66 -23.70
N ILE A 217 1.85 9.37 -22.59
CA ILE A 217 2.32 8.87 -21.29
C ILE A 217 1.17 8.98 -20.29
N SER A 218 0.78 7.88 -19.65
CA SER A 218 -0.24 7.90 -18.60
C SER A 218 0.35 8.33 -17.24
N ASP A 219 -0.51 8.73 -16.30
CA ASP A 219 -0.11 9.00 -14.90
C ASP A 219 0.45 7.75 -14.17
N THR A 220 0.13 6.56 -14.69
CA THR A 220 0.60 5.25 -14.22
C THR A 220 1.70 4.66 -15.10
N ALA A 221 2.43 5.51 -15.83
CA ALA A 221 3.58 5.06 -16.61
C ALA A 221 4.77 4.70 -15.72
N ALA A 222 5.35 3.52 -15.92
CA ALA A 222 6.52 3.05 -15.16
C ALA A 222 7.73 3.96 -15.43
N ASP A 223 8.48 4.32 -14.40
CA ASP A 223 9.67 5.18 -14.54
C ASP A 223 10.83 4.43 -15.23
N TYR A 224 10.90 3.13 -15.00
CA TYR A 224 11.92 2.22 -15.55
C TYR A 224 11.28 0.95 -16.11
N VAL A 225 11.88 0.39 -17.14
CA VAL A 225 11.63 -0.99 -17.58
C VAL A 225 12.89 -1.82 -17.45
N PHE A 226 12.79 -3.02 -16.87
CA PHE A 226 13.88 -3.99 -16.88
C PHE A 226 13.71 -4.95 -18.06
N THR A 227 14.71 -5.01 -18.95
CA THR A 227 14.63 -5.75 -20.22
C THR A 227 15.65 -6.89 -20.31
N GLY A 228 16.35 -7.18 -19.21
CA GLY A 228 17.36 -8.24 -19.16
C GLY A 228 18.52 -7.96 -20.12
N HIS A 229 18.66 -8.80 -21.15
CA HIS A 229 19.73 -8.69 -22.15
C HIS A 229 19.34 -7.87 -23.40
N GLN A 230 18.12 -7.35 -23.48
CA GLN A 230 17.63 -6.68 -24.70
C GLN A 230 17.88 -5.17 -24.66
N VAL A 231 18.64 -4.67 -25.64
CA VAL A 231 18.64 -3.24 -26.03
C VAL A 231 17.50 -3.01 -27.01
N LEU A 232 16.62 -2.06 -26.72
CA LEU A 232 15.42 -1.80 -27.50
C LEU A 232 15.77 -1.10 -28.82
N GLY A 233 15.32 -1.69 -29.93
CA GLY A 233 15.61 -1.22 -31.29
C GLY A 233 14.68 -0.13 -31.83
N PHE A 234 14.01 0.62 -30.95
CA PHE A 234 13.06 1.69 -31.28
C PHE A 234 13.23 2.88 -30.33
N ASP A 235 12.73 4.05 -30.73
CA ASP A 235 12.87 5.28 -29.95
C ASP A 235 12.01 5.25 -28.69
N LEU A 236 12.67 5.52 -27.55
CA LEU A 236 12.05 5.48 -26.23
C LEU A 236 11.37 6.80 -25.88
N PRO A 237 10.22 6.76 -25.15
CA PRO A 237 9.64 7.95 -24.53
C PRO A 237 10.69 8.75 -23.76
N GLY A 238 10.58 10.08 -23.78
CA GLY A 238 11.60 10.96 -23.17
C GLY A 238 11.81 10.74 -21.66
N THR A 239 10.79 10.27 -20.95
CA THR A 239 10.84 10.03 -19.50
C THR A 239 11.24 8.60 -19.13
N LEU A 240 11.15 7.64 -20.06
CA LEU A 240 11.39 6.23 -19.77
C LEU A 240 12.89 5.93 -19.79
N LYS A 241 13.36 5.26 -18.74
CA LYS A 241 14.71 4.71 -18.64
C LYS A 241 14.66 3.18 -18.67
N VAL A 242 15.77 2.56 -19.06
CA VAL A 242 15.84 1.12 -19.27
C VAL A 242 16.96 0.53 -18.42
N ILE A 243 16.63 -0.55 -17.71
CA ILE A 243 17.57 -1.33 -16.90
C ILE A 243 17.91 -2.60 -17.67
N VAL A 244 19.20 -2.88 -17.80
CA VAL A 244 19.73 -4.04 -18.54
C VAL A 244 20.89 -4.67 -17.79
N TYR A 245 21.21 -5.92 -18.11
CA TYR A 245 22.44 -6.53 -17.63
C TYR A 245 23.69 -5.84 -18.22
N PRO A 246 24.86 -5.94 -17.56
CA PRO A 246 26.04 -5.14 -17.90
C PRO A 246 26.55 -5.35 -19.33
N GLU A 247 26.43 -6.57 -19.87
CA GLU A 247 26.83 -6.84 -21.25
C GLU A 247 25.95 -6.11 -22.27
N ALA A 248 24.62 -6.13 -22.08
CA ALA A 248 23.70 -5.40 -22.94
C ALA A 248 23.83 -3.87 -22.78
N TRP A 249 24.21 -3.39 -21.59
CA TRP A 249 24.50 -1.98 -21.36
C TRP A 249 25.68 -1.47 -22.21
N LYS A 250 26.73 -2.28 -22.38
CA LYS A 250 27.89 -1.92 -23.24
C LYS A 250 27.48 -1.75 -24.70
N ASP A 251 26.50 -2.51 -25.16
CA ASP A 251 25.96 -2.45 -26.52
C ASP A 251 24.94 -1.31 -26.71
N ALA A 252 24.46 -0.68 -25.63
CA ALA A 252 23.46 0.38 -25.69
C ALA A 252 24.05 1.67 -26.26
N LYS A 253 23.42 2.19 -27.32
CA LYS A 253 23.86 3.44 -27.99
C LYS A 253 23.69 4.68 -27.12
N ASP A 254 22.68 4.69 -26.23
CA ASP A 254 22.34 5.81 -25.36
C ASP A 254 22.51 5.42 -23.89
N GLN A 255 23.72 5.59 -23.38
CA GLN A 255 24.04 5.35 -21.96
C GLN A 255 23.40 6.38 -21.01
N GLY A 256 22.69 7.40 -21.51
CA GLY A 256 21.86 8.29 -20.71
C GLY A 256 20.46 7.75 -20.44
N LYS A 257 19.98 6.80 -21.25
CA LYS A 257 18.70 6.11 -21.07
C LYS A 257 18.84 4.69 -20.52
N TYR A 258 19.99 4.06 -20.74
CA TYR A 258 20.26 2.69 -20.28
C TYR A 258 21.18 2.67 -19.06
N TYR A 259 20.80 1.89 -18.06
CA TYR A 259 21.55 1.73 -16.81
C TYR A 259 21.75 0.25 -16.47
N PRO A 260 22.96 -0.14 -16.04
CA PRO A 260 23.26 -1.54 -15.76
C PRO A 260 22.71 -1.97 -14.39
N ILE A 261 22.26 -3.23 -14.30
CA ILE A 261 21.98 -3.94 -13.05
C ILE A 261 22.96 -5.10 -12.85
N PHE A 262 23.58 -5.15 -11.67
CA PHE A 262 24.59 -6.14 -11.31
C PHE A 262 24.12 -7.01 -10.15
N SER A 263 24.69 -8.22 -10.01
CA SER A 263 24.75 -8.85 -8.68
C SER A 263 25.71 -8.07 -7.77
N ASP A 264 25.61 -8.24 -6.48
CA ASP A 264 26.54 -7.67 -5.50
C ASP A 264 28.01 -7.99 -5.80
N SER A 265 28.34 -9.25 -6.07
CA SER A 265 29.69 -9.70 -6.46
C SER A 265 30.12 -9.13 -7.81
N GLY A 266 29.23 -9.17 -8.80
CA GLY A 266 29.49 -8.65 -10.14
C GLY A 266 29.71 -7.14 -10.14
N TYR A 267 29.07 -6.41 -9.24
CA TYR A 267 29.32 -4.99 -9.06
C TYR A 267 30.70 -4.73 -8.46
N ALA A 268 31.06 -5.45 -7.39
CA ALA A 268 32.36 -5.29 -6.73
C ALA A 268 33.54 -5.56 -7.68
N GLU A 269 33.40 -6.57 -8.54
CA GLU A 269 34.45 -7.03 -9.47
C GLU A 269 34.47 -6.28 -10.80
N SER A 270 33.40 -5.56 -11.17
CA SER A 270 33.33 -4.88 -12.47
C SER A 270 34.16 -3.59 -12.49
N ASP A 271 35.03 -3.46 -13.49
CA ASP A 271 35.72 -2.21 -13.83
C ASP A 271 34.88 -1.27 -14.72
N SER A 272 33.80 -1.78 -15.32
CA SER A 272 32.94 -1.04 -16.24
C SER A 272 31.56 -0.80 -15.62
N ARG A 273 31.32 0.44 -15.22
CA ARG A 273 30.11 0.91 -14.53
C ARG A 273 29.65 2.22 -15.13
N SER A 274 28.37 2.54 -14.98
CA SER A 274 27.87 3.88 -15.30
C SER A 274 28.42 4.89 -14.30
N ASP A 275 28.79 6.07 -14.78
CA ASP A 275 29.17 7.22 -13.96
C ASP A 275 27.95 7.93 -13.32
N LYS A 276 26.74 7.56 -13.74
CA LYS A 276 25.48 8.20 -13.31
C LYS A 276 24.68 7.35 -12.36
N MET A 277 24.45 6.06 -12.69
CA MET A 277 23.58 5.19 -11.91
C MET A 277 23.81 3.72 -12.23
N ASN A 278 23.93 2.91 -11.18
CA ASN A 278 24.09 1.46 -11.27
C ASN A 278 23.14 0.79 -10.29
N PHE A 279 22.35 -0.18 -10.75
CA PHE A 279 21.50 -0.98 -9.87
C PHE A 279 22.30 -2.18 -9.34
N VAL A 280 22.20 -2.47 -8.05
CA VAL A 280 22.95 -3.55 -7.40
C VAL A 280 21.99 -4.46 -6.65
N MET A 281 21.81 -5.68 -7.14
CA MET A 281 20.97 -6.70 -6.51
C MET A 281 21.67 -7.26 -5.27
N VAL A 282 20.98 -7.20 -4.13
CA VAL A 282 21.45 -7.74 -2.85
C VAL A 282 20.37 -8.69 -2.31
N ASP A 283 20.75 -9.97 -2.19
CA ASP A 283 19.87 -11.01 -1.66
C ASP A 283 19.85 -10.96 -0.12
N CYS A 284 18.65 -10.82 0.44
CA CYS A 284 18.40 -10.79 1.88
C CYS A 284 18.02 -12.18 2.44
N THR A 285 18.16 -13.27 1.69
CA THR A 285 17.81 -14.64 2.14
C THR A 285 18.72 -15.13 3.28
N GLY A 286 20.01 -14.80 3.23
CA GLY A 286 20.98 -15.16 4.26
C GLY A 286 21.07 -14.18 5.44
N GLU A 287 22.13 -14.30 6.24
CA GLU A 287 22.46 -13.24 7.21
C GLU A 287 22.69 -11.91 6.48
N PRO A 288 22.25 -10.76 7.05
CA PRO A 288 22.39 -9.47 6.40
C PRO A 288 23.87 -9.09 6.29
N VAL A 289 24.49 -9.42 5.16
CA VAL A 289 25.83 -8.97 4.80
C VAL A 289 25.69 -7.70 4.00
N ILE A 290 26.11 -6.58 4.60
CA ILE A 290 26.13 -5.28 3.93
C ILE A 290 27.41 -5.22 3.09
N PRO A 291 27.31 -5.10 1.75
CA PRO A 291 28.50 -4.96 0.93
C PRO A 291 29.21 -3.63 1.24
N GLY A 292 30.44 -3.71 1.74
CA GLY A 292 31.18 -2.53 2.22
C GLY A 292 31.42 -1.45 1.16
N PHE A 293 31.44 -1.83 -0.13
CA PHE A 293 31.61 -0.91 -1.25
C PHE A 293 30.41 0.04 -1.46
N LEU A 294 29.22 -0.26 -0.94
CA LEU A 294 28.04 0.58 -1.14
C LEU A 294 28.14 1.93 -0.44
N LYS A 295 28.86 1.99 0.69
CA LYS A 295 28.92 3.19 1.54
C LYS A 295 29.54 4.40 0.84
N ASP A 296 30.47 4.16 -0.07
CA ASP A 296 31.26 5.22 -0.71
C ASP A 296 30.84 5.47 -2.16
N ASP A 297 29.84 4.74 -2.68
CA ASP A 297 29.42 4.83 -4.07
C ASP A 297 28.12 5.66 -4.23
N PRO A 298 28.20 6.90 -4.74
CA PRO A 298 27.05 7.77 -4.92
C PRO A 298 26.23 7.42 -6.18
N THR A 299 26.61 6.39 -6.93
CA THR A 299 25.91 5.95 -8.15
C THR A 299 25.11 4.66 -7.92
N ALA A 300 25.32 3.96 -6.80
CA ALA A 300 24.68 2.68 -6.52
C ALA A 300 23.26 2.85 -5.98
N VAL A 301 22.29 2.32 -6.71
CA VAL A 301 20.90 2.09 -6.28
C VAL A 301 20.80 0.63 -5.83
N ILE A 302 20.42 0.40 -4.57
CA ILE A 302 20.36 -0.95 -4.01
C ILE A 302 19.02 -1.59 -4.37
N CYS A 303 19.04 -2.81 -4.87
CA CYS A 303 17.84 -3.61 -5.18
C CYS A 303 17.75 -4.77 -4.19
N LEU A 304 16.84 -4.67 -3.20
CA LEU A 304 16.68 -5.71 -2.17
C LEU A 304 15.60 -6.71 -2.57
N SER A 305 15.93 -7.99 -2.48
CA SER A 305 14.98 -9.11 -2.61
C SER A 305 15.25 -10.17 -1.55
N SER A 306 14.29 -11.07 -1.33
CA SER A 306 14.49 -12.26 -0.50
C SER A 306 13.63 -13.41 -0.99
N THR A 307 14.14 -14.63 -0.87
CA THR A 307 13.39 -15.86 -1.18
C THR A 307 12.89 -16.58 0.07
N ASN A 308 13.18 -16.04 1.25
CA ASN A 308 12.71 -16.57 2.53
C ASN A 308 11.18 -16.58 2.63
N ILE A 309 10.65 -17.45 3.50
CA ILE A 309 9.21 -17.47 3.82
C ILE A 309 8.79 -16.14 4.48
N ASN A 310 9.66 -15.58 5.32
CA ASN A 310 9.54 -14.29 5.99
C ASN A 310 10.37 -13.21 5.26
N ALA A 311 10.14 -13.06 3.96
CA ALA A 311 10.90 -12.16 3.09
C ALA A 311 10.85 -10.70 3.58
N MET A 312 9.68 -10.22 4.02
CA MET A 312 9.51 -8.85 4.53
C MET A 312 10.44 -8.55 5.70
N GLN A 313 10.50 -9.44 6.69
CA GLN A 313 11.37 -9.30 7.88
C GLN A 313 12.84 -9.38 7.50
N SER A 314 13.17 -10.23 6.52
CA SER A 314 14.54 -10.37 6.00
C SER A 314 15.01 -9.06 5.36
N VAL A 315 14.18 -8.45 4.51
CA VAL A 315 14.45 -7.15 3.88
C VAL A 315 14.47 -6.03 4.92
N ARG A 316 13.53 -6.01 5.89
CA ARG A 316 13.52 -5.05 7.00
C ARG A 316 14.81 -5.13 7.84
N SER A 317 15.32 -6.34 8.09
CA SER A 317 16.59 -6.56 8.78
C SER A 317 17.78 -5.97 8.00
N MET A 318 17.79 -6.13 6.67
CA MET A 318 18.79 -5.49 5.81
C MET A 318 18.72 -3.95 5.89
N PHE A 319 17.52 -3.35 5.87
CA PHE A 319 17.38 -1.90 6.09
C PHE A 319 17.95 -1.45 7.44
N ILE A 320 17.66 -2.18 8.52
CA ILE A 320 18.23 -1.90 9.85
C ILE A 320 19.76 -1.95 9.79
N GLY A 321 20.32 -2.93 9.09
CA GLY A 321 21.75 -3.02 8.82
C GLY A 321 22.30 -1.78 8.10
N LEU A 322 21.71 -1.42 6.96
CA LEU A 322 22.12 -0.25 6.15
C LEU A 322 22.10 1.04 6.99
N MET A 323 21.04 1.26 7.76
CA MET A 323 20.88 2.44 8.61
C MET A 323 21.92 2.48 9.74
N ASN A 324 22.17 1.34 10.40
CA ASN A 324 23.22 1.26 11.44
C ASN A 324 24.64 1.44 10.87
N ALA A 325 24.86 1.08 9.60
CA ALA A 325 26.12 1.30 8.90
C ALA A 325 26.30 2.74 8.35
N GLY A 326 25.23 3.56 8.39
CA GLY A 326 25.20 4.91 7.82
C GLY A 326 25.20 4.92 6.30
N ILE A 327 24.60 3.90 5.66
CA ILE A 327 24.47 3.81 4.20
C ILE A 327 23.14 4.41 3.80
N ASN A 328 23.19 5.50 3.02
CA ASN A 328 22.03 6.31 2.62
C ASN A 328 21.70 6.16 1.13
N ASN A 329 22.22 5.11 0.47
CA ASN A 329 21.86 4.81 -0.91
C ASN A 329 20.35 4.56 -1.03
N PRO A 330 19.71 5.02 -2.13
CA PRO A 330 18.32 4.71 -2.40
C PRO A 330 18.11 3.20 -2.61
N VAL A 331 16.94 2.70 -2.20
CA VAL A 331 16.63 1.27 -2.23
C VAL A 331 15.36 0.98 -3.03
N ILE A 332 15.43 0.03 -3.97
CA ILE A 332 14.28 -0.55 -4.66
C ILE A 332 13.88 -1.86 -3.98
N LEU A 333 12.59 -2.01 -3.69
CA LEU A 333 11.99 -3.24 -3.19
C LEU A 333 11.67 -4.16 -4.37
N ILE A 334 12.26 -5.35 -4.40
CA ILE A 334 12.00 -6.36 -5.41
C ILE A 334 11.28 -7.55 -4.77
N THR A 335 10.11 -7.89 -5.30
CA THR A 335 9.31 -9.02 -4.83
C THR A 335 8.83 -9.87 -6.00
N ASP A 336 9.18 -11.14 -5.98
CA ASP A 336 8.72 -12.14 -6.94
C ASP A 336 7.65 -13.04 -6.32
N SER A 337 6.46 -13.03 -6.91
CA SER A 337 5.37 -13.85 -6.41
C SER A 337 5.42 -15.28 -6.91
N LYS A 338 5.04 -16.22 -6.03
CA LYS A 338 4.96 -17.66 -6.31
C LYS A 338 3.54 -18.23 -6.32
N TRP A 339 2.58 -17.35 -6.12
CA TRP A 339 1.17 -17.71 -5.95
C TRP A 339 0.48 -17.99 -7.29
N GLN A 340 -0.81 -18.30 -7.26
CA GLN A 340 -1.51 -18.89 -8.40
C GLN A 340 -2.73 -18.08 -8.85
N THR A 341 -3.24 -17.20 -7.98
CA THR A 341 -4.41 -16.37 -8.28
C THR A 341 -4.06 -14.88 -8.21
N PRO A 342 -4.79 -14.01 -8.95
CA PRO A 342 -4.61 -12.57 -8.86
C PRO A 342 -4.69 -12.02 -7.44
N ASP A 343 -5.68 -12.45 -6.63
CA ASP A 343 -5.81 -12.03 -5.23
C ASP A 343 -4.59 -12.41 -4.41
N GLU A 344 -4.11 -13.66 -4.53
CA GLU A 344 -2.93 -14.10 -3.78
C GLU A 344 -1.67 -13.32 -4.18
N HIS A 345 -1.47 -13.03 -5.47
CA HIS A 345 -0.37 -12.20 -5.94
C HIS A 345 -0.44 -10.78 -5.38
N LEU A 346 -1.61 -10.15 -5.51
CA LEU A 346 -1.86 -8.81 -5.01
C LEU A 346 -1.64 -8.71 -3.50
N ILE A 347 -2.22 -9.63 -2.73
CA ILE A 347 -2.03 -9.72 -1.28
C ILE A 347 -0.55 -9.98 -0.97
N HIS A 348 0.12 -10.80 -1.79
CA HIS A 348 1.54 -11.10 -1.65
C HIS A 348 2.40 -9.84 -1.73
N PHE A 349 2.32 -9.15 -2.87
CA PHE A 349 3.05 -7.92 -3.15
C PHE A 349 2.73 -6.82 -2.15
N ALA A 350 1.45 -6.59 -1.88
CA ALA A 350 0.97 -5.53 -1.00
C ALA A 350 1.45 -5.71 0.44
N THR A 351 1.42 -6.93 0.97
CA THR A 351 1.89 -7.18 2.34
C THR A 351 3.41 -7.00 2.46
N GLU A 352 4.21 -7.52 1.52
CA GLU A 352 5.66 -7.49 1.66
C GLU A 352 6.25 -6.10 1.40
N THR A 353 5.88 -5.48 0.28
CA THR A 353 6.42 -4.16 -0.09
C THR A 353 5.69 -3.04 0.65
N GLY A 354 4.37 -3.16 0.82
CA GLY A 354 3.58 -2.15 1.52
C GLY A 354 3.92 -2.02 2.99
N ALA A 355 4.25 -3.13 3.68
CA ALA A 355 4.69 -3.06 5.08
C ALA A 355 5.99 -2.27 5.25
N LEU A 356 6.96 -2.47 4.35
CA LEU A 356 8.22 -1.73 4.37
C LEU A 356 7.99 -0.25 4.06
N LEU A 357 7.15 0.06 3.07
CA LEU A 357 6.79 1.43 2.72
C LEU A 357 6.05 2.14 3.86
N LEU A 358 5.19 1.45 4.62
CA LEU A 358 4.54 1.98 5.82
C LEU A 358 5.52 2.28 6.96
N ASP A 359 6.67 1.61 6.98
CA ASP A 359 7.77 1.93 7.91
C ASP A 359 8.70 3.02 7.35
N GLY A 360 8.40 3.59 6.18
CA GLY A 360 9.23 4.61 5.53
C GLY A 360 10.45 4.04 4.81
N LEU A 361 10.47 2.74 4.52
CA LEU A 361 11.58 2.03 3.90
C LEU A 361 11.28 1.74 2.42
N GLY A 362 12.13 2.27 1.53
CA GLY A 362 12.05 2.04 0.08
C GLY A 362 11.84 3.32 -0.73
N ASP A 363 12.51 3.40 -1.86
CA ASP A 363 12.51 4.51 -2.84
C ASP A 363 12.04 4.04 -4.22
N GLY A 364 11.57 2.79 -4.33
CA GLY A 364 10.91 2.27 -5.51
C GLY A 364 10.51 0.82 -5.35
N ILE A 365 9.77 0.32 -6.32
CA ILE A 365 9.17 -1.01 -6.31
C ILE A 365 9.33 -1.69 -7.68
N CYS A 366 9.66 -2.97 -7.66
CA CYS A 366 9.69 -3.86 -8.82
C CYS A 366 8.96 -5.16 -8.46
N LEU A 367 7.83 -5.41 -9.11
CA LEU A 367 7.02 -6.60 -8.87
C LEU A 367 7.21 -7.58 -10.01
N GLY A 368 7.43 -8.85 -9.66
CA GLY A 368 7.67 -9.91 -10.61
C GLY A 368 7.03 -11.22 -10.21
N TYR A 369 7.34 -12.26 -10.98
CA TYR A 369 6.80 -13.61 -10.79
C TYR A 369 7.96 -14.59 -10.79
N ASN A 370 7.93 -15.57 -9.90
CA ASN A 370 8.86 -16.67 -10.01
C ASN A 370 8.39 -17.68 -11.09
N SER A 371 9.24 -18.64 -11.42
CA SER A 371 8.93 -19.68 -12.42
C SER A 371 7.80 -20.63 -12.04
N LYS A 372 7.34 -20.63 -10.79
CA LYS A 372 6.25 -21.48 -10.28
C LYS A 372 4.91 -20.74 -10.24
N ALA A 373 4.90 -19.44 -10.49
CA ALA A 373 3.68 -18.66 -10.50
C ALA A 373 2.79 -19.05 -11.70
N SER A 374 1.48 -18.93 -11.50
CA SER A 374 0.53 -18.94 -12.61
C SER A 374 -0.47 -17.80 -12.42
N MET A 375 -1.01 -17.29 -13.51
CA MET A 375 -2.07 -16.30 -13.49
C MET A 375 -3.34 -16.95 -14.02
N ALA A 376 -4.17 -17.52 -13.15
CA ALA A 376 -5.50 -17.97 -13.54
C ALA A 376 -6.32 -16.79 -14.10
N ASN A 377 -7.20 -17.06 -15.09
CA ASN A 377 -7.96 -16.03 -15.82
C ASN A 377 -8.49 -14.91 -14.92
N VAL A 378 -8.22 -13.66 -15.35
CA VAL A 378 -8.55 -12.39 -14.69
C VAL A 378 -10.05 -12.18 -14.44
N GLN A 379 -10.92 -12.99 -15.06
CA GLN A 379 -12.37 -12.98 -14.82
C GLN A 379 -12.75 -13.93 -13.67
N VAL A 380 -12.52 -13.51 -12.43
CA VAL A 380 -13.14 -14.19 -11.28
C VAL A 380 -14.59 -13.70 -11.17
N GLN A 381 -15.57 -14.59 -11.37
CA GLN A 381 -16.99 -14.26 -11.23
C GLN A 381 -17.28 -13.56 -9.90
N GLY A 382 -17.94 -12.40 -9.96
CA GLY A 382 -18.38 -11.64 -8.79
C GLY A 382 -17.31 -10.71 -8.18
N ARG A 383 -16.07 -10.68 -8.68
CA ARG A 383 -15.05 -9.74 -8.22
C ARG A 383 -14.84 -8.61 -9.23
N THR A 384 -14.88 -7.37 -8.77
CA THR A 384 -14.69 -6.18 -9.60
C THR A 384 -13.20 -5.93 -9.87
N TYR A 385 -12.56 -6.81 -10.64
CA TYR A 385 -11.25 -6.52 -11.21
C TYR A 385 -11.43 -5.71 -12.49
N LEU A 386 -10.65 -4.65 -12.65
CA LEU A 386 -10.53 -4.02 -13.95
C LEU A 386 -9.95 -5.05 -14.92
N PRO A 387 -10.48 -5.16 -16.15
CA PRO A 387 -9.91 -6.04 -17.15
C PRO A 387 -8.48 -5.58 -17.45
N VAL A 388 -7.49 -6.41 -17.11
CA VAL A 388 -6.09 -6.19 -17.48
C VAL A 388 -5.74 -7.04 -18.69
N LYS A 389 -4.95 -6.48 -19.60
CA LYS A 389 -4.51 -7.08 -20.87
C LYS A 389 -3.56 -8.25 -20.63
N ASP A 390 -2.65 -8.11 -19.68
CA ASP A 390 -1.59 -9.08 -19.39
C ASP A 390 -1.05 -8.93 -17.96
N ILE A 391 -0.08 -9.77 -17.60
CA ILE A 391 0.56 -9.78 -16.29
C ILE A 391 1.42 -8.53 -16.02
N TYR A 392 1.86 -7.83 -17.07
CA TYR A 392 2.70 -6.64 -16.95
C TYR A 392 1.83 -5.43 -16.58
N GLU A 393 0.65 -5.32 -17.19
CA GLU A 393 -0.35 -4.34 -16.78
C GLU A 393 -0.83 -4.59 -15.35
N PHE A 394 -1.07 -5.85 -14.99
CA PHE A 394 -1.43 -6.21 -13.62
C PHE A 394 -0.38 -5.77 -12.59
N THR A 395 0.88 -6.10 -12.81
CA THR A 395 1.98 -5.75 -11.88
C THR A 395 2.26 -4.25 -11.84
N ASN A 396 2.18 -3.57 -12.97
CA ASN A 396 2.32 -2.12 -13.03
C ASN A 396 1.21 -1.43 -12.23
N ASN A 397 -0.06 -1.80 -12.48
CA ASN A 397 -1.21 -1.27 -11.74
C ASN A 397 -1.12 -1.57 -10.24
N THR A 398 -0.75 -2.80 -9.87
CA THR A 398 -0.56 -3.21 -8.47
C THR A 398 0.52 -2.36 -7.80
N SER A 399 1.63 -2.08 -8.49
CA SER A 399 2.72 -1.22 -7.98
C SER A 399 2.21 0.17 -7.63
N PHE A 400 1.53 0.84 -8.56
CA PHE A 400 0.95 2.17 -8.32
C PHE A 400 -0.10 2.16 -7.21
N SER A 401 -0.94 1.13 -7.15
CA SER A 401 -1.96 1.00 -6.12
C SER A 401 -1.36 0.78 -4.72
N ILE A 402 -0.25 0.04 -4.60
CA ILE A 402 0.51 -0.10 -3.34
C ILE A 402 1.10 1.27 -2.91
N LEU A 403 1.72 2.00 -3.84
CA LEU A 403 2.28 3.31 -3.53
C LEU A 403 1.20 4.34 -3.15
N GLN A 404 0.03 4.29 -3.80
CA GLN A 404 -1.14 5.11 -3.46
C GLN A 404 -1.66 4.76 -2.06
N ALA A 405 -1.85 3.47 -1.76
CA ALA A 405 -2.41 3.00 -0.48
C ALA A 405 -1.47 3.25 0.71
N THR A 406 -0.15 3.28 0.48
CA THR A 406 0.86 3.69 1.47
C THR A 406 1.07 5.20 1.54
N ARG A 407 0.39 5.98 0.68
CA ARG A 407 0.53 7.44 0.54
C ARG A 407 1.95 7.90 0.20
N THR A 408 2.77 7.02 -0.38
CA THR A 408 4.16 7.32 -0.77
C THR A 408 4.25 7.91 -2.17
N ARG A 409 3.29 7.59 -3.06
CA ARG A 409 3.11 8.24 -4.36
C ARG A 409 1.63 8.29 -4.71
N ILE A 410 1.14 9.46 -5.09
CA ILE A 410 -0.25 9.65 -5.51
C ILE A 410 -0.30 9.70 -7.04
N SER A 411 -1.06 8.80 -7.65
CA SER A 411 -1.21 8.67 -9.12
C SER A 411 -2.64 8.90 -9.61
N LYS A 412 -3.64 8.73 -8.74
CA LYS A 412 -5.07 8.88 -9.09
C LYS A 412 -5.87 9.44 -7.91
N THR A 413 -7.13 9.74 -8.16
CA THR A 413 -8.12 10.10 -7.13
C THR A 413 -8.27 8.96 -6.12
N GLU A 414 -8.31 9.28 -4.82
CA GLU A 414 -8.58 8.30 -3.76
C GLU A 414 -10.07 8.28 -3.44
N TYR A 415 -10.65 7.08 -3.34
CA TYR A 415 -12.05 6.89 -2.95
C TYR A 415 -12.12 6.23 -1.58
N ILE A 416 -12.87 6.85 -0.67
CA ILE A 416 -13.09 6.35 0.69
C ILE A 416 -14.57 5.98 0.81
N SER A 417 -14.88 4.69 0.75
CA SER A 417 -16.27 4.24 0.72
C SER A 417 -16.59 3.33 1.89
N CYS A 418 -17.72 3.55 2.56
CA CYS A 418 -18.14 2.66 3.64
C CYS A 418 -18.48 1.26 3.09
N PRO A 419 -18.42 0.20 3.90
CA PRO A 419 -19.04 -1.07 3.56
C PRO A 419 -20.56 -0.89 3.36
N SER A 420 -21.17 -1.74 2.55
CA SER A 420 -22.65 -1.79 2.50
C SER A 420 -23.18 -2.26 3.87
N CYS A 421 -24.27 -1.63 4.34
CA CYS A 421 -24.91 -2.04 5.59
C CYS A 421 -26.42 -1.81 5.54
N GLY A 422 -27.17 -2.33 6.50
CA GLY A 422 -28.62 -2.14 6.57
C GLY A 422 -29.08 -0.69 6.77
N ARG A 423 -28.15 0.27 6.93
CA ARG A 423 -28.43 1.72 7.00
C ARG A 423 -28.19 2.44 5.67
N THR A 424 -27.63 1.76 4.67
CA THR A 424 -27.32 2.35 3.37
C THR A 424 -28.62 2.76 2.66
N LEU A 425 -28.69 4.00 2.18
CA LEU A 425 -29.92 4.61 1.66
C LEU A 425 -30.00 4.69 0.12
N PHE A 426 -28.97 4.20 -0.59
CA PHE A 426 -28.87 4.16 -2.04
C PHE A 426 -27.94 3.01 -2.47
N ASP A 427 -27.90 2.68 -3.76
CA ASP A 427 -26.93 1.69 -4.25
C ASP A 427 -25.51 2.28 -4.22
N LEU A 428 -24.75 1.89 -3.19
CA LEU A 428 -23.42 2.42 -2.92
C LEU A 428 -22.42 1.98 -3.98
N GLN A 429 -22.56 0.76 -4.52
CA GLN A 429 -21.65 0.22 -5.53
C GLN A 429 -21.85 0.95 -6.86
N GLU A 430 -23.11 1.06 -7.32
CA GLU A 430 -23.44 1.76 -8.56
C GLU A 430 -23.05 3.25 -8.49
N THR A 431 -23.31 3.89 -7.35
CA THR A 431 -22.97 5.32 -7.16
C THR A 431 -21.46 5.52 -7.13
N THR A 432 -20.71 4.62 -6.46
CA THR A 432 -19.24 4.67 -6.46
C THR A 432 -18.70 4.54 -7.87
N ALA A 433 -19.22 3.61 -8.67
CA ALA A 433 -18.82 3.45 -10.07
C ALA A 433 -19.10 4.71 -10.91
N LYS A 434 -20.29 5.33 -10.75
CA LYS A 434 -20.66 6.58 -11.45
C LYS A 434 -19.73 7.74 -11.12
N ILE A 435 -19.40 7.93 -9.84
CA ILE A 435 -18.48 8.99 -9.42
C ILE A 435 -17.07 8.68 -9.96
N ARG A 436 -16.57 7.45 -9.79
CA ARG A 436 -15.25 7.03 -10.31
C ARG A 436 -15.11 7.30 -11.81
N ALA A 437 -16.13 7.00 -12.60
CA ALA A 437 -16.11 7.18 -14.06
C ALA A 437 -15.87 8.63 -14.50
N VAL A 438 -16.25 9.62 -13.67
CA VAL A 438 -16.13 11.04 -14.00
C VAL A 438 -15.06 11.77 -13.19
N THR A 439 -14.49 11.17 -12.13
CA THR A 439 -13.49 11.83 -11.27
C THR A 439 -12.15 11.11 -11.18
N ASN A 440 -11.91 9.97 -11.85
CA ASN A 440 -10.67 9.18 -11.69
C ASN A 440 -9.36 9.90 -12.04
N HIS A 441 -9.41 10.90 -12.92
CA HIS A 441 -8.27 11.69 -13.40
C HIS A 441 -7.86 12.80 -12.44
N LEU A 442 -8.64 13.07 -11.39
CA LEU A 442 -8.39 14.14 -10.42
C LEU A 442 -7.31 13.75 -9.39
N LYS A 443 -6.07 13.65 -9.86
CA LYS A 443 -4.90 13.29 -9.04
C LYS A 443 -4.79 14.16 -7.80
N GLY A 444 -4.65 13.50 -6.64
CA GLY A 444 -4.52 14.18 -5.34
C GLY A 444 -5.84 14.49 -4.64
N VAL A 445 -6.99 14.31 -5.29
CA VAL A 445 -8.30 14.54 -4.67
C VAL A 445 -8.76 13.27 -3.94
N LYS A 446 -9.26 13.43 -2.72
CA LYS A 446 -9.89 12.37 -1.93
C LYS A 446 -11.40 12.57 -1.84
N ILE A 447 -12.17 11.61 -2.33
CA ILE A 447 -13.62 11.66 -2.35
C ILE A 447 -14.18 10.54 -1.48
N ALA A 448 -14.92 10.91 -0.44
CA ALA A 448 -15.65 9.97 0.40
C ALA A 448 -17.07 9.72 -0.11
N ILE A 449 -17.52 8.47 -0.10
CA ILE A 449 -18.84 8.04 -0.56
C ILE A 449 -19.48 7.18 0.52
N MET A 450 -20.45 7.75 1.22
CA MET A 450 -20.98 7.19 2.46
C MET A 450 -22.47 6.89 2.35
N GLY A 451 -22.85 5.66 2.69
CA GLY A 451 -24.22 5.16 2.55
C GLY A 451 -25.24 5.79 3.50
N CYS A 452 -24.79 6.38 4.62
CA CYS A 452 -25.68 6.95 5.64
C CYS A 452 -25.08 8.16 6.37
N ILE A 453 -25.95 9.03 6.87
CA ILE A 453 -25.59 10.24 7.63
C ILE A 453 -25.07 9.95 9.04
N VAL A 454 -25.31 8.75 9.57
CA VAL A 454 -25.02 8.44 10.97
C VAL A 454 -23.50 8.32 11.19
N ASN A 455 -22.83 7.49 10.38
CA ASN A 455 -21.39 7.33 10.47
C ASN A 455 -20.64 8.11 9.38
N GLY A 456 -21.30 8.41 8.26
CA GLY A 456 -20.66 8.99 7.09
C GLY A 456 -19.81 10.25 7.36
N PRO A 457 -20.32 11.25 8.10
CA PRO A 457 -19.54 12.46 8.39
C PRO A 457 -18.26 12.21 9.20
N GLY A 458 -18.25 11.17 10.04
CA GLY A 458 -17.06 10.77 10.79
C GLY A 458 -16.10 9.96 9.93
N GLU A 459 -16.61 8.93 9.23
CA GLU A 459 -15.84 8.06 8.33
C GLU A 459 -15.12 8.87 7.23
N MET A 460 -15.72 9.96 6.75
CA MET A 460 -15.09 10.83 5.73
C MET A 460 -14.08 11.86 6.25
N ALA A 461 -13.69 11.82 7.53
CA ALA A 461 -12.83 12.86 8.14
C ALA A 461 -11.50 13.10 7.39
N ASP A 462 -11.01 12.07 6.70
CA ASP A 462 -9.76 12.05 5.94
C ASP A 462 -9.92 12.47 4.46
N ALA A 463 -11.14 12.83 4.03
CA ALA A 463 -11.48 13.17 2.64
C ALA A 463 -11.56 14.68 2.39
N ASP A 464 -11.26 15.10 1.17
CA ASP A 464 -11.39 16.49 0.74
C ASP A 464 -12.84 16.84 0.40
N PHE A 465 -13.57 15.88 -0.17
CA PHE A 465 -14.97 16.02 -0.55
C PHE A 465 -15.78 14.81 -0.09
N GLY A 466 -17.04 15.03 0.28
CA GLY A 466 -17.92 13.97 0.77
C GLY A 466 -19.26 13.91 0.02
N TYR A 467 -19.68 12.70 -0.33
CA TYR A 467 -20.97 12.36 -0.90
C TYR A 467 -21.70 11.44 0.09
N VAL A 468 -22.66 11.96 0.86
CA VAL A 468 -23.26 11.24 2.00
C VAL A 468 -24.77 11.09 1.84
N GLY A 469 -25.27 9.86 1.98
CA GLY A 469 -26.70 9.55 2.02
C GLY A 469 -27.37 10.16 3.24
N SER A 470 -28.23 11.16 3.03
CA SER A 470 -28.95 11.87 4.11
C SER A 470 -30.41 11.46 4.26
N GLY A 471 -30.96 10.75 3.28
CA GLY A 471 -32.32 10.22 3.25
C GLY A 471 -32.54 9.40 1.97
N PRO A 472 -33.65 8.66 1.85
CA PRO A 472 -34.02 8.02 0.58
C PRO A 472 -34.07 9.05 -0.56
N GLY A 473 -33.30 8.83 -1.62
CA GLY A 473 -33.16 9.74 -2.77
C GLY A 473 -32.50 11.09 -2.47
N LYS A 474 -31.82 11.24 -1.31
CA LYS A 474 -31.27 12.52 -0.84
C LYS A 474 -29.81 12.41 -0.42
N ILE A 475 -28.97 13.24 -1.02
CA ILE A 475 -27.54 13.32 -0.79
C ILE A 475 -27.17 14.66 -0.15
N THR A 476 -26.20 14.65 0.75
CA THR A 476 -25.57 15.86 1.26
C THR A 476 -24.11 15.86 0.84
N LEU A 477 -23.66 16.97 0.25
CA LEU A 477 -22.30 17.16 -0.24
C LEU A 477 -21.47 17.99 0.75
N TYR A 478 -20.21 17.60 0.92
CA TYR A 478 -19.29 18.18 1.89
C TYR A 478 -17.98 18.60 1.25
N LYS A 479 -17.32 19.60 1.85
CA LYS A 479 -15.91 19.94 1.66
C LYS A 479 -15.20 19.83 3.01
N GLY A 480 -14.30 18.85 3.14
CA GLY A 480 -13.84 18.37 4.44
C GLY A 480 -15.03 18.03 5.34
N LYS A 481 -15.14 18.71 6.48
CA LYS A 481 -16.26 18.53 7.43
C LYS A 481 -17.40 19.54 7.24
N GLU A 482 -17.26 20.49 6.32
CA GLU A 482 -18.26 21.54 6.09
C GLU A 482 -19.35 21.05 5.11
N VAL A 483 -20.60 21.28 5.48
CA VAL A 483 -21.75 20.95 4.63
C VAL A 483 -21.91 22.02 3.54
N MET A 484 -21.74 21.64 2.28
CA MET A 484 -21.82 22.56 1.15
C MET A 484 -23.22 22.60 0.52
N LYS A 485 -23.83 21.43 0.31
CA LYS A 485 -25.19 21.29 -0.25
C LYS A 485 -25.96 20.22 0.51
N ARG A 486 -27.17 20.52 0.97
CA ARG A 486 -28.02 19.62 1.76
C ARG A 486 -29.17 19.06 0.94
N ASN A 487 -29.49 17.77 1.15
CA ASN A 487 -30.66 17.12 0.58
C ASN A 487 -30.81 17.27 -0.95
N VAL A 488 -29.68 17.24 -1.67
CA VAL A 488 -29.62 17.20 -3.12
C VAL A 488 -30.30 15.92 -3.61
N ASN A 489 -31.12 16.00 -4.66
CA ASN A 489 -31.71 14.80 -5.26
C ASN A 489 -30.59 13.90 -5.82
N SER A 490 -30.61 12.61 -5.49
CA SER A 490 -29.64 11.62 -5.95
C SER A 490 -29.48 11.58 -7.47
N ASP A 491 -30.52 11.93 -8.23
CA ASP A 491 -30.50 11.90 -9.70
C ASP A 491 -29.50 12.91 -10.31
N ILE A 492 -29.28 14.05 -9.63
CA ILE A 492 -28.37 15.12 -10.07
C ILE A 492 -27.15 15.28 -9.17
N ALA A 493 -27.05 14.49 -8.10
CA ALA A 493 -26.05 14.69 -7.06
C ALA A 493 -24.60 14.50 -7.56
N VAL A 494 -24.39 13.66 -8.58
CA VAL A 494 -23.07 13.49 -9.22
C VAL A 494 -22.66 14.74 -9.99
N GLU A 495 -23.58 15.37 -10.71
CA GLU A 495 -23.33 16.65 -11.40
C GLU A 495 -23.05 17.77 -10.40
N GLU A 496 -23.80 17.81 -9.31
CA GLU A 496 -23.59 18.78 -8.23
C GLU A 496 -22.25 18.58 -7.51
N LEU A 497 -21.75 17.34 -7.42
CA LEU A 497 -20.39 17.04 -6.94
C LEU A 497 -19.33 17.58 -7.91
N ILE A 498 -19.51 17.39 -9.22
CA ILE A 498 -18.61 17.96 -10.24
C ILE A 498 -18.57 19.49 -10.13
N ASN A 499 -19.73 20.13 -10.00
CA ASN A 499 -19.81 21.58 -9.83
C ASN A 499 -19.09 22.03 -8.56
N LEU A 500 -19.26 21.30 -7.46
CA LEU A 500 -18.54 21.58 -6.21
C LEU A 500 -17.03 21.44 -6.38
N LEU A 501 -16.55 20.42 -7.10
CA LEU A 501 -15.12 20.23 -7.40
C LEU A 501 -14.58 21.41 -8.22
N LYS A 502 -15.33 21.87 -9.24
CA LYS A 502 -14.99 23.04 -10.08
C LYS A 502 -14.95 24.33 -9.27
N GLU A 503 -15.97 24.60 -8.46
CA GLU A 503 -16.05 25.78 -7.58
C GLU A 503 -14.88 25.87 -6.60
N ASN A 504 -14.26 24.73 -6.26
CA ASN A 504 -13.16 24.64 -5.31
C ASN A 504 -11.78 24.43 -5.97
N ASN A 505 -11.66 24.64 -7.29
CA ASN A 505 -10.41 24.46 -8.05
C ASN A 505 -9.80 23.05 -7.91
N ALA A 506 -10.62 22.04 -7.67
CA ALA A 506 -10.22 20.63 -7.57
C ALA A 506 -10.49 19.85 -8.87
N TRP A 507 -11.05 20.50 -9.89
CA TRP A 507 -11.35 19.92 -11.19
C TRP A 507 -10.26 20.25 -12.23
N ILE A 508 -9.85 19.25 -12.99
CA ILE A 508 -8.95 19.37 -14.15
C ILE A 508 -9.64 18.60 -15.28
N ASP A 509 -9.70 19.13 -16.49
CA ASP A 509 -10.31 18.42 -17.61
C ASP A 509 -9.46 17.19 -18.02
N ALA A 510 -10.14 16.08 -18.31
CA ALA A 510 -9.55 14.76 -18.55
C ALA A 510 -8.78 14.62 -19.87
#